data_AF-A0A397TT39-F1
#
_entry.id   AF-A0A397TT39-F1
#
_cell.length_a   1.000
_cell.length_b   1.000
_cell.length_c   1.000
_cell.angle_alpha   90.00
_cell.angle_beta   90.00
_cell.angle_gamma   90.00
#
_symmetry.space_group_name_H-M   'P 1'
#
loop_
_entity.id
_entity.type
_entity.pdbx_description
1 polymer ?
#
loop_
_entity_poly.entity_id
_entity_poly.type
_entity_poly.pdbx_seq_one_letter_code
_entity_poly.pdbx_strand_id
1 'polypeptide(L)' 'MERCWNSDPIKRPTIIDLENIISQWLRYINEYYKLNDEKDDNKHLEVVSDNYQLRSDIYEFVNANKAISQEQDNTFIHP' A
#
# COMPACT_ATOMS: atom_id res chain seq x y z
N MET A 1 10.80 1.06 5.38
CA MET A 1 12.13 0.66 4.82
C MET A 1 13.32 1.23 5.58
N GLU A 2 13.21 2.39 6.23
CA GLU A 2 14.31 3.03 6.98
C GLU A 2 15.04 2.10 7.95
N ARG A 3 14.32 1.27 8.70
CA ARG A 3 14.90 0.31 9.66
C ARG A 3 15.87 -0.67 9.00
N CYS A 4 15.70 -1.01 7.73
CA CYS A 4 16.59 -1.91 6.99
C CYS A 4 17.96 -1.29 6.75
N TRP A 5 18.03 0.05 6.73
CA TRP A 5 19.25 0.82 6.48
C TRP A 5 19.96 1.25 7.76
N ASN A 6 19.58 0.69 8.92
CA ASN A 6 20.23 1.05 10.19
C ASN A 6 21.73 0.73 10.13
N SER A 7 22.58 1.68 10.53
CA SER A 7 24.04 1.47 10.58
C SER A 7 24.43 0.36 11.54
N ASP A 8 23.66 0.17 12.61
CA ASP A 8 23.79 -0.94 13.54
C ASP A 8 23.05 -2.18 12.98
N PRO A 9 23.76 -3.27 12.61
CA PRO A 9 23.15 -4.47 12.05
C PRO A 9 22.12 -5.13 12.96
N ILE A 10 22.28 -5.01 14.29
CA ILE A 10 21.39 -5.65 15.27
C ILE A 10 20.01 -4.98 15.27
N LYS A 11 19.95 -3.69 14.90
CA LYS A 11 18.70 -2.92 14.85
C LYS A 11 17.94 -3.11 13.54
N ARG A 12 18.54 -3.78 12.55
CA ARG A 12 17.85 -4.10 11.29
C ARG A 12 16.79 -5.18 11.55
N PRO A 13 15.65 -5.13 10.83
CA PRO A 13 14.67 -6.20 10.90
C PRO A 13 15.28 -7.53 10.46
N THR A 14 14.84 -8.63 11.08
CA THR A 14 15.13 -9.96 10.58
C THR A 14 14.36 -10.25 9.29
N ILE A 15 14.74 -11.30 8.58
CA ILE A 15 13.98 -11.75 7.40
C ILE A 15 12.52 -12.08 7.75
N ILE A 16 12.28 -12.62 8.95
CA ILE A 16 10.95 -12.97 9.46
C ILE A 16 10.14 -11.70 9.73
N ASP A 17 10.76 -10.66 10.30
CA ASP A 17 10.09 -9.37 10.50
C ASP A 17 9.67 -8.75 9.17
N LEU A 18 10.54 -8.82 8.15
CA LEU A 18 10.23 -8.32 6.81
C LEU A 18 9.08 -9.10 6.16
N GLU A 19 9.10 -10.43 6.24
CA GLU A 19 8.04 -11.28 5.74
C GLU A 19 6.69 -10.93 6.38
N ASN A 20 6.67 -10.74 7.69
CA ASN A 20 5.46 -10.35 8.43
C ASN A 20 4.95 -8.97 8.03
N ILE A 21 5.84 -7.99 7.86
CA ILE A 21 5.48 -6.62 7.45
C ILE A 21 4.92 -6.62 6.03
N ILE A 22 5.61 -7.27 5.09
CA ILE A 22 5.21 -7.32 3.68
C ILE A 22 3.90 -8.10 3.53
N SER A 23 3.74 -9.23 4.23
CA SER A 23 2.51 -10.03 4.17
C SER A 23 1.29 -9.27 4.67
N GLN A 24 1.43 -8.51 5.76
CA GLN A 24 0.36 -7.65 6.26
C GLN A 24 0.03 -6.55 5.25
N TRP A 25 1.05 -5.85 4.73
CA TRP A 25 0.85 -4.80 3.75
C TRP A 25 0.12 -5.32 2.50
N LEU A 26 0.56 -6.46 1.93
CA LEU A 26 -0.08 -7.09 0.78
C LEU A 26 -1.53 -7.50 1.07
N ARG A 27 -1.81 -8.06 2.26
CA ARG A 27 -3.17 -8.42 2.66
C ARG A 27 -4.10 -7.21 2.60
N TYR A 28 -3.71 -6.11 3.24
CA TYR A 28 -4.55 -4.91 3.30
C TYR A 28 -4.69 -4.20 1.96
N ILE A 29 -3.65 -4.17 1.14
CA ILE A 29 -3.74 -3.65 -0.24
C ILE A 29 -4.73 -4.48 -1.06
N ASN A 30 -4.66 -5.80 -0.97
CA ASN A 30 -5.58 -6.69 -1.68
C ASN A 30 -7.03 -6.53 -1.19
N GLU A 31 -7.24 -6.39 0.12
CA GLU A 31 -8.54 -6.07 0.69
C GLU A 31 -9.07 -4.72 0.17
N TYR A 32 -8.23 -3.69 0.13
CA TYR A 32 -8.59 -2.40 -0.45
C TYR A 32 -9.09 -2.54 -1.90
N TYR A 33 -8.33 -3.19 -2.78
CA TYR A 33 -8.74 -3.32 -4.18
C TYR A 33 -9.99 -4.19 -4.34
N LYS A 34 -10.13 -5.30 -3.60
CA LYS A 34 -11.36 -6.12 -3.63
C LYS A 34 -12.60 -5.33 -3.25
N LEU A 35 -12.52 -4.52 -2.19
CA LEU A 35 -13.65 -3.74 -1.71
C LEU A 35 -14.01 -2.57 -2.63
N ASN A 36 -13.02 -1.98 -3.32
CA ASN A 36 -13.25 -0.83 -4.20
C ASN A 36 -13.49 -1.20 -5.68
N ASP A 37 -13.21 -2.44 -6.10
CA ASP A 37 -13.56 -2.97 -7.42
C ASP A 37 -15.04 -3.41 -7.49
N GLU A 38 -15.60 -3.81 -6.33
CA GLU A 38 -17.04 -4.02 -6.15
C GLU A 38 -17.75 -2.65 -6.06
N LYS A 39 -18.42 -2.26 -7.15
CA LYS A 39 -19.16 -1.00 -7.40
C LYS A 39 -20.29 -0.64 -6.41
N ASP A 40 -20.05 -0.67 -5.11
CA ASP A 40 -21.01 -0.20 -4.12
C ASP A 40 -20.37 0.94 -3.32
N ASP A 41 -20.64 2.16 -3.77
CA ASP A 41 -20.06 3.45 -3.37
C ASP A 41 -20.10 3.77 -1.86
N ASN A 42 -20.66 2.88 -1.04
CA ASN A 42 -20.89 3.09 0.38
C ASN A 42 -20.22 2.08 1.32
N LYS A 43 -19.47 1.09 0.84
CA LYS A 43 -18.72 0.19 1.75
C LYS A 43 -17.37 0.81 2.12
N HIS A 44 -17.49 1.94 2.81
CA HIS A 44 -16.41 2.82 3.20
C HIS A 44 -15.50 2.14 4.22
N LEU A 45 -14.53 1.36 3.75
CA LEU A 45 -13.22 1.17 4.38
C LEU A 45 -13.23 0.98 5.92
N GLU A 46 -14.24 0.32 6.49
CA GLU A 46 -14.34 0.15 7.94
C GLU A 46 -13.45 -1.01 8.43
N VAL A 47 -12.89 -1.78 7.50
CA VAL A 47 -12.06 -2.96 7.76
C VAL A 47 -10.69 -2.81 7.09
N VAL A 48 -10.00 -1.69 7.31
CA VAL A 48 -8.61 -1.57 6.86
C VAL A 48 -7.75 -1.12 8.04
N SER A 49 -7.51 -2.08 8.92
CA SER A 49 -6.55 -2.07 10.02
C SER A 49 -6.81 -1.08 11.16
N ASP A 50 -6.74 -1.56 12.41
CA ASP A 50 -6.65 -0.70 13.61
C ASP A 50 -5.35 0.13 13.64
N ASN A 51 -4.40 -0.17 12.74
CA ASN A 51 -3.14 0.53 12.63
C ASN A 51 -3.25 1.74 11.68
N TYR A 52 -3.38 2.93 12.27
CA TYR A 52 -3.45 4.21 11.55
C TYR A 52 -2.27 4.43 10.58
N GLN A 53 -1.05 4.03 10.97
CA GLN A 53 0.14 4.20 10.13
C GLN A 53 0.00 3.34 8.86
N LEU A 54 -0.35 2.07 9.03
CA LEU A 54 -0.52 1.14 7.91
C LEU A 54 -1.62 1.61 6.95
N ARG A 55 -2.71 2.15 7.50
CA ARG A 55 -3.79 2.76 6.71
C ARG A 55 -3.29 3.96 5.91
N SER A 56 -2.53 4.86 6.53
CA SER A 56 -1.94 6.03 5.85
C SER A 56 -1.02 5.59 4.71
N ASP A 57 -0.12 4.64 4.96
CA ASP A 57 0.84 4.13 3.98
C ASP A 57 0.14 3.49 2.76
N ILE A 58 -0.96 2.78 2.98
CA ILE A 58 -1.79 2.19 1.91
C ILE A 58 -2.44 3.28 1.06
N TYR A 59 -2.99 4.31 1.67
CA TYR A 59 -3.60 5.42 0.94
C TYR A 59 -2.61 6.18 0.08
N GLU A 60 -1.42 6.46 0.63
CA GLU A 60 -0.34 7.08 -0.12
C GLU A 60 0.03 6.24 -1.35
N PHE A 61 0.20 4.92 -1.17
CA PHE A 61 0.48 4.00 -2.27
C PHE A 61 -0.62 4.00 -3.34
N VAL A 62 -1.89 3.88 -2.96
CA VAL A 62 -3.01 3.86 -3.91
C VAL A 62 -3.11 5.17 -4.69
N ASN A 63 -2.95 6.31 -4.01
CA ASN A 63 -3.00 7.62 -4.66
C ASN A 63 -1.85 7.80 -5.66
N ALA A 64 -0.63 7.41 -5.29
CA ALA A 64 0.52 7.43 -6.19
C ALA A 64 0.29 6.51 -7.40
N ASN A 65 -0.22 5.29 -7.17
CA ASN A 65 -0.53 4.35 -8.25
C ASN A 65 -1.57 4.91 -9.22
N LYS A 66 -2.63 5.55 -8.70
CA LYS A 66 -3.66 6.22 -9.51
C LYS A 66 -3.09 7.35 -10.36
N ALA A 67 -2.21 8.18 -9.78
CA ALA A 67 -1.56 9.28 -10.51
C ALA A 67 -0.70 8.75 -11.67
N ILE A 68 0.07 7.68 -11.44
CA ILE A 68 0.88 7.03 -12.48
C ILE A 68 0.01 6.50 -13.63
N SER A 69 -1.10 5.83 -13.33
CA SER A 69 -2.02 5.35 -14.37
C SER A 69 -2.56 6.50 -15.24
N GLN A 70 -2.89 7.64 -14.63
CA GLN A 70 -3.38 8.82 -15.36
C GLN A 70 -2.31 9.44 -16.28
N GLU A 71 -1.04 9.47 -15.85
CA GLU A 71 0.06 9.97 -16.69
C GLU A 71 0.35 9.07 -17.89
N GLN A 72 0.25 7.74 -17.73
CA GLN A 72 0.39 6.79 -18.83
C GLN A 72 -0.71 7.01 -19.88
N ASP A 73 -1.98 7.08 -19.46
CA ASP A 73 -3.11 7.31 -20.37
C ASP A 73 -2.95 8.62 -21.18
N ASN A 74 -2.49 9.69 -20.52
CA ASN A 74 -2.24 10.98 -21.19
C ASN A 74 -1.08 10.93 -22.20
N THR A 75 -0.09 10.07 -21.95
CA THR A 75 1.08 9.91 -22.84
C THR A 75 0.72 9.10 -24.10
N PHE A 76 -0.17 8.10 -23.98
CA PHE A 76 -0.65 7.32 -25.13
C PHE A 76 -1.65 8.08 -26.03
N ILE A 77 -2.19 9.21 -25.57
CA ILE A 77 -3.16 10.04 -26.33
C ILE A 77 -2.45 11.07 -27.24
N HIS A 78 -1.13 11.29 -27.09
CA HIS A 78 -0.38 12.24 -27.92
C HIS A 78 0.56 11.51 -28.90
N PRO A 79 0.19 11.35 -30.19
CA PRO A 79 1.11 10.93 -31.26
C PRO A 79 2.04 12.06 -31.71
#